data_AF-A0A377CWI7-F1
#
_entry.id   AF-A0A377CWI7-F1
#
_cell.length_a   1.000
_cell.length_b   1.000
_cell.length_c   1.000
_cell.angle_alpha   90.00
_cell.angle_beta   90.00
_cell.angle_gamma   90.00
#
_symmetry.space_group_name_H-M   'P 1'
#
loop_
_entity.id
_entity.type
_entity.pdbx_description
1 polymer ?
#
loop_
_entity_poly.entity_id
_entity_poly.type
_entity_poly.pdbx_seq_one_letter_code
_entity_poly.pdbx_strand_id
1 'polypeptide(L)'
;MIILGAGVNHWYHMDMNYRGMINMLIFCGCVGQSGGGWAHYVGQEKLRPQTGWLPLAFALDWNRPPRQMNSTSFFYNHSSQWRYEKVSAQELLSPLADASKYSGHLIDFNVRAERMGWLPSAPQLGRNPLGIKAEADKAGLSPTELPPRR
;
A
#
# COMPACT_ATOMS: atom_id res chain seq x y z
N MET A 1 -29.48 4.25 3.00
CA MET A 1 -28.12 4.29 3.58
C MET A 1 -27.75 2.89 4.07
N ILE A 2 -26.47 2.51 4.02
CA ILE A 2 -25.94 1.32 4.70
C ILE A 2 -24.82 1.76 5.64
N ILE A 3 -24.98 1.49 6.93
CA ILE A 3 -23.96 1.70 7.97
C ILE A 3 -23.20 0.39 8.15
N LEU A 4 -21.88 0.43 8.07
CA LEU A 4 -21.03 -0.77 8.10
C LEU A 4 -19.71 -0.50 8.84
N GLY A 5 -19.06 -1.57 9.30
CA GLY A 5 -17.81 -1.50 10.05
C GLY A 5 -16.96 -2.77 9.96
N ALA A 6 -16.14 -3.01 10.98
CA ALA A 6 -15.14 -4.09 10.99
C ALA A 6 -15.71 -5.50 10.75
N GLY A 7 -16.97 -5.76 11.13
CA GLY A 7 -17.62 -7.06 10.94
C GLY A 7 -17.65 -7.55 9.48
N VAL A 8 -17.56 -6.63 8.52
CA VAL A 8 -17.46 -6.95 7.08
C VAL A 8 -16.11 -6.56 6.46
N ASN A 9 -15.34 -5.68 7.13
CA ASN A 9 -14.05 -5.17 6.65
C ASN A 9 -12.83 -6.00 7.07
N HIS A 10 -12.91 -6.78 8.14
CA HIS A 10 -11.78 -7.56 8.66
C HIS A 10 -11.75 -9.00 8.11
N TRP A 11 -12.32 -9.20 6.92
CA TRP A 11 -12.27 -10.47 6.18
C TRP A 11 -11.27 -10.36 5.03
N TYR A 12 -10.66 -11.48 4.64
CA TYR A 12 -9.72 -11.52 3.52
C TYR A 12 -10.36 -10.98 2.22
N HIS A 13 -11.61 -11.36 1.96
CA HIS A 13 -12.42 -10.86 0.84
C HIS A 13 -13.33 -9.69 1.24
N MET A 14 -12.83 -8.75 2.07
CA MET A 14 -13.59 -7.55 2.46
C MET A 14 -14.05 -6.73 1.25
N ASP A 15 -13.27 -6.72 0.18
CA ASP A 15 -13.58 -5.99 -1.04
C ASP A 15 -14.88 -6.48 -1.69
N MET A 16 -15.15 -7.78 -1.65
CA MET A 16 -16.42 -8.35 -2.14
C MET A 16 -17.60 -7.92 -1.28
N ASN A 17 -17.45 -7.97 0.06
CA ASN A 17 -18.48 -7.50 0.98
C ASN A 17 -18.82 -6.02 0.72
N TYR A 18 -17.80 -5.16 0.60
CA TYR A 18 -17.97 -3.74 0.35
C TYR A 18 -18.58 -3.47 -1.02
N ARG A 19 -18.06 -4.09 -2.09
CA ARG A 19 -18.54 -3.87 -3.46
C ARG A 19 -19.99 -4.31 -3.63
N GLY A 20 -20.43 -5.37 -2.96
CA GLY A 20 -21.83 -5.77 -2.93
C GLY A 20 -22.73 -4.65 -2.39
N MET A 21 -22.42 -4.13 -1.19
CA MET A 21 -23.18 -3.04 -0.56
C MET A 21 -23.08 -1.72 -1.34
N ILE A 22 -21.90 -1.40 -1.87
CA ILE A 22 -21.66 -0.21 -2.69
C ILE A 22 -22.50 -0.27 -3.97
N ASN A 23 -22.55 -1.41 -4.66
CA ASN A 23 -23.36 -1.57 -5.86
C ASN A 23 -24.86 -1.38 -5.57
N MET A 24 -25.38 -1.92 -4.45
CA MET A 24 -26.76 -1.68 -4.04
C MET A 24 -27.06 -0.18 -3.89
N LEU A 25 -26.15 0.56 -3.26
CA LEU A 25 -26.30 2.00 -3.06
C LEU A 25 -26.18 2.80 -4.37
N ILE A 26 -25.31 2.38 -5.28
CA ILE A 26 -25.17 2.99 -6.61
C ILE A 26 -26.43 2.76 -7.44
N PHE A 27 -26.93 1.52 -7.49
CA PHE A 27 -28.14 1.17 -8.26
C PHE A 27 -29.39 1.90 -7.76
N CYS A 28 -29.43 2.26 -6.48
CA CYS A 28 -30.53 3.05 -5.90
C CYS A 28 -30.22 4.56 -5.83
N GLY A 29 -29.17 5.06 -6.49
CA GLY A 29 -28.84 6.50 -6.51
C GLY A 29 -28.59 7.12 -5.14
N CYS A 30 -28.18 6.30 -4.16
CA CYS A 30 -28.08 6.73 -2.75
C CYS A 30 -26.77 7.45 -2.44
N VAL A 31 -25.70 7.21 -3.21
CA VAL A 31 -24.37 7.81 -2.97
C VAL A 31 -24.41 9.29 -3.33
N GLY A 32 -24.00 10.16 -2.39
CA GLY A 32 -23.97 11.61 -2.59
C GLY A 32 -25.27 12.35 -2.24
N GLN A 33 -26.32 11.62 -1.82
CA GLN A 33 -27.59 12.20 -1.37
C GLN A 33 -27.67 12.24 0.16
N SER A 34 -28.18 13.35 0.73
CA SER A 34 -28.41 13.45 2.17
C SER A 34 -29.40 12.37 2.64
N GLY A 35 -29.08 11.69 3.76
CA GLY A 35 -29.84 10.53 4.23
C GLY A 35 -29.55 9.21 3.47
N GLY A 36 -28.72 9.25 2.42
CA GLY A 36 -28.32 8.10 1.61
C GLY A 36 -26.82 7.76 1.75
N GLY A 37 -26.42 6.68 1.09
CA GLY A 37 -25.00 6.39 0.82
C GLY A 37 -24.34 5.32 1.68
N TRP A 38 -23.03 5.18 1.46
CA TRP A 38 -22.12 4.25 2.12
C TRP A 38 -21.55 4.94 3.36
N ALA A 39 -21.87 4.41 4.54
CA ALA A 39 -21.52 5.02 5.82
C ALA A 39 -20.61 4.07 6.60
N HIS A 40 -19.33 4.06 6.22
CA HIS A 40 -18.30 3.23 6.83
C HIS A 40 -17.73 3.87 8.09
N TYR A 41 -17.72 3.12 9.20
CA TYR A 41 -17.14 3.54 10.47
C TYR A 41 -16.24 2.44 11.05
N VAL A 42 -14.99 2.81 11.33
CA VAL A 42 -13.96 1.96 11.96
C VAL A 42 -13.20 2.79 12.99
N GLY A 43 -11.91 3.06 12.76
CA GLY A 43 -11.11 3.97 13.59
C GLY A 43 -11.39 5.45 13.31
N GLN A 44 -10.75 6.31 14.10
CA GLN A 44 -10.87 7.77 14.01
C GLN A 44 -9.90 8.34 12.96
N GLU A 45 -10.09 7.98 11.69
CA GLU A 45 -9.15 8.33 10.60
C GLU A 45 -9.28 9.78 10.12
N LYS A 46 -10.47 10.39 10.25
CA LYS A 46 -10.77 11.73 9.73
C LYS A 46 -10.12 12.85 10.56
N LEU A 47 -8.83 13.09 10.33
CA LEU A 47 -8.15 14.30 10.78
C LEU A 47 -8.62 15.49 9.94
N ARG A 48 -9.52 16.31 10.50
CA ARG A 48 -10.18 17.40 9.75
C ARG A 48 -9.21 18.44 9.18
N PRO A 49 -8.22 18.99 9.93
CA PRO A 49 -7.28 19.97 9.39
C PRO A 49 -6.10 19.30 8.65
N GLN A 50 -6.38 18.40 7.72
CA GLN A 50 -5.38 17.53 7.08
C GLN A 50 -4.19 18.29 6.50
N THR A 51 -4.43 19.34 5.72
CA THR A 51 -3.38 20.10 5.02
C THR A 51 -2.57 21.02 5.93
N GLY A 52 -3.10 21.39 7.10
CA GLY A 52 -2.35 22.10 8.14
C GLY A 52 -1.49 21.17 8.99
N TRP A 53 -1.99 19.96 9.27
CA TRP A 53 -1.27 18.95 10.04
C TRP A 53 -0.16 18.26 9.25
N LEU A 54 -0.40 17.92 7.97
CA LEU A 54 0.54 17.16 7.15
C LEU A 54 1.96 17.76 7.08
N PRO A 55 2.16 19.07 6.83
CA PRO A 55 3.50 19.64 6.80
C PRO A 55 4.17 19.62 8.16
N LEU A 56 3.43 19.86 9.25
CA LEU A 56 3.95 19.78 10.61
C LEU A 56 4.40 18.36 10.97
N ALA A 57 3.55 17.36 10.72
CA ALA A 57 3.79 15.99 11.14
C ALA A 57 4.97 15.33 10.41
N PHE A 58 5.20 15.72 9.16
CA PHE A 58 6.24 15.12 8.30
C PHE A 58 7.36 16.11 7.94
N ALA A 59 7.45 17.25 8.62
CA ALA A 59 8.45 18.31 8.40
C ALA A 59 8.54 18.78 6.92
N LEU A 60 7.40 18.86 6.23
CA LEU A 60 7.34 19.21 4.80
C LEU A 60 7.55 20.69 4.52
N ASP A 61 7.51 21.51 5.57
CA ASP A 61 7.95 22.90 5.59
C ASP A 61 9.48 23.03 5.53
N TRP A 62 10.23 21.98 5.91
CA TRP A 62 11.70 21.95 5.84
C TRP A 62 12.25 21.12 4.67
N ASN A 63 11.70 19.93 4.42
CA ASN A 63 12.21 19.02 3.39
C ASN A 63 11.11 18.14 2.79
N ARG A 64 11.24 17.80 1.50
CA ARG A 64 10.28 16.98 0.75
C ARG A 64 11.01 16.02 -0.18
N PRO A 65 10.55 14.76 -0.34
CA PRO A 65 9.40 14.10 0.31
C PRO A 65 9.77 13.39 1.64
N PRO A 66 8.78 13.01 2.49
CA PRO A 66 9.02 12.15 3.65
C PRO A 66 9.14 10.67 3.25
N ARG A 67 9.52 9.80 4.19
CA ARG A 67 9.53 8.34 4.00
C ARG A 67 8.32 7.66 4.65
N GLN A 68 7.21 7.64 3.94
CA GLN A 68 6.03 6.87 4.35
C GLN A 68 6.20 5.39 3.99
N MET A 69 5.57 4.51 4.78
CA MET A 69 5.59 3.06 4.57
C MET A 69 4.24 2.46 4.94
N ASN A 70 3.76 1.50 4.15
CA ASN A 70 2.56 0.73 4.47
C ASN A 70 2.89 -0.41 5.45
N SER A 71 2.33 -0.36 6.65
CA SER A 71 2.78 -1.22 7.76
C SER A 71 2.49 -2.71 7.55
N THR A 72 1.45 -3.09 6.80
CA THR A 72 1.14 -4.51 6.55
C THR A 72 2.30 -5.21 5.87
N SER A 73 2.83 -4.65 4.76
CA SER A 73 4.01 -5.22 4.08
C SER A 73 5.26 -5.14 4.95
N PHE A 74 5.43 -4.03 5.68
CA PHE A 74 6.57 -3.85 6.59
C PHE A 74 6.64 -4.95 7.65
N PHE A 75 5.56 -5.20 8.39
CA PHE A 75 5.55 -6.22 9.43
C PHE A 75 5.52 -7.63 8.86
N TYR A 76 4.79 -7.87 7.76
CA TYR A 76 4.82 -9.17 7.07
C TYR A 76 6.26 -9.59 6.73
N ASN A 77 7.09 -8.65 6.27
CA ASN A 77 8.51 -8.83 6.04
C ASN A 77 9.34 -8.92 7.33
N HIS A 78 9.37 -7.85 8.15
CA HIS A 78 10.33 -7.71 9.26
C HIS A 78 10.04 -8.58 10.48
N SER A 79 8.78 -8.94 10.73
CA SER A 79 8.48 -9.99 11.73
C SER A 79 8.51 -11.38 11.11
N SER A 80 8.97 -11.50 9.86
CA SER A 80 9.15 -12.75 9.13
C SER A 80 7.92 -13.64 9.07
N GLN A 81 6.71 -13.07 9.11
CA GLN A 81 5.46 -13.82 9.05
C GLN A 81 5.32 -14.58 7.72
N TRP A 82 5.89 -14.03 6.64
CA TRP A 82 5.95 -14.68 5.34
C TRP A 82 6.63 -16.07 5.37
N ARG A 83 7.49 -16.36 6.36
CA ARG A 83 8.12 -17.69 6.51
C ARG A 83 7.13 -18.80 6.87
N TYR A 84 5.92 -18.43 7.31
CA TYR A 84 4.87 -19.32 7.78
C TYR A 84 3.62 -19.27 6.90
N GLU A 85 3.75 -18.71 5.70
CA GLU A 85 2.63 -18.51 4.79
C GLU A 85 2.03 -19.85 4.35
N LYS A 86 0.70 -19.87 4.28
CA LYS A 86 -0.07 -21.04 3.83
C LYS A 86 -0.95 -20.73 2.63
N VAL A 87 -1.19 -19.45 2.35
CA VAL A 87 -2.00 -19.01 1.22
C VAL A 87 -1.08 -18.78 0.01
N SER A 88 -1.40 -19.43 -1.10
CA SER A 88 -0.69 -19.21 -2.36
C SER A 88 -1.36 -18.14 -3.21
N ALA A 89 -0.60 -17.42 -4.04
CA ALA A 89 -1.21 -16.57 -5.06
C ALA A 89 -2.02 -17.39 -6.08
N GLN A 90 -1.62 -18.65 -6.31
CA GLN A 90 -2.21 -19.53 -7.33
C GLN A 90 -3.65 -19.93 -6.99
N GLU A 91 -3.97 -20.19 -5.73
CA GLU A 91 -5.34 -20.51 -5.30
C GLU A 91 -6.30 -19.30 -5.34
N LEU A 92 -5.76 -18.09 -5.53
CA LEU A 92 -6.52 -16.83 -5.60
C LEU A 92 -6.76 -16.36 -7.04
N LEU A 93 -6.11 -16.97 -8.02
CA LEU A 93 -6.26 -16.57 -9.42
C LEU A 93 -7.64 -16.93 -9.95
N SER A 94 -8.13 -16.11 -10.87
CA SER A 94 -9.28 -16.47 -11.69
C SER A 94 -8.96 -17.74 -12.50
N PRO A 95 -9.93 -18.65 -12.71
CA PRO A 95 -9.73 -19.82 -13.56
C PRO A 95 -9.44 -19.48 -15.03
N LEU A 96 -9.61 -18.22 -15.43
CA LEU A 96 -9.30 -17.71 -16.78
C LEU A 96 -7.89 -17.09 -16.88
N ALA A 97 -7.17 -16.99 -15.77
CA ALA A 97 -5.83 -16.40 -15.75
C ALA A 97 -4.77 -17.42 -16.21
N ASP A 98 -3.74 -16.94 -16.90
CA ASP A 98 -2.55 -17.72 -17.19
C ASP A 98 -1.67 -17.79 -15.92
N ALA A 99 -1.83 -18.88 -15.16
CA ALA A 99 -1.12 -19.14 -13.91
C ALA A 99 0.42 -19.06 -14.03
N SER A 100 0.96 -19.32 -15.21
CA SER A 100 2.42 -19.28 -15.44
C SER A 100 3.00 -17.87 -15.27
N LYS A 101 2.19 -16.82 -15.49
CA LYS A 101 2.60 -15.42 -15.34
C LYS A 101 2.64 -14.95 -13.88
N TYR A 102 2.09 -15.72 -12.96
CA TYR A 102 1.84 -15.33 -11.57
C TYR A 102 2.44 -16.33 -10.57
N SER A 103 3.69 -16.74 -10.79
CA SER A 103 4.45 -17.61 -9.89
C SER A 103 5.14 -16.83 -8.76
N GLY A 104 5.50 -17.52 -7.68
CA GLY A 104 6.21 -16.95 -6.52
C GLY A 104 5.37 -16.87 -5.26
N HIS A 105 6.02 -16.52 -4.15
CA HIS A 105 5.41 -16.32 -2.85
C HIS A 105 4.64 -15.00 -2.80
N LEU A 106 3.67 -14.82 -1.89
CA LEU A 106 2.95 -13.53 -1.74
C LEU A 106 3.92 -12.35 -1.51
N ILE A 107 5.01 -12.57 -0.78
CA ILE A 107 6.08 -11.56 -0.59
C ILE A 107 6.77 -11.19 -1.90
N ASP A 108 6.90 -12.09 -2.88
CA ASP A 108 7.52 -11.80 -4.17
C ASP A 108 6.68 -10.81 -4.98
N PHE A 109 5.36 -10.86 -4.85
CA PHE A 109 4.44 -9.88 -5.44
C PHE A 109 4.64 -8.50 -4.80
N ASN A 110 4.88 -8.45 -3.49
CA ASN A 110 5.19 -7.20 -2.79
C ASN A 110 6.52 -6.60 -3.29
N VAL A 111 7.59 -7.41 -3.39
CA VAL A 111 8.90 -6.98 -3.91
C VAL A 111 8.80 -6.53 -5.38
N ARG A 112 7.96 -7.19 -6.20
CA ARG A 112 7.65 -6.75 -7.57
C ARG A 112 6.97 -5.38 -7.57
N ALA A 113 5.96 -5.19 -6.75
CA ALA A 113 5.25 -3.92 -6.63
C ALA A 113 6.17 -2.78 -6.17
N GLU A 114 7.03 -3.03 -5.18
CA GLU A 114 8.02 -2.08 -4.67
C GLU A 114 8.97 -1.57 -5.77
N ARG A 115 9.64 -2.48 -6.49
CA ARG A 115 10.61 -2.08 -7.53
C ARG A 115 9.97 -1.42 -8.77
N MET A 116 8.65 -1.57 -8.95
CA MET A 116 7.87 -0.89 -9.99
C MET A 116 7.29 0.44 -9.52
N GLY A 117 7.57 0.87 -8.28
CA GLY A 117 7.06 2.11 -7.71
C GLY A 117 5.58 2.08 -7.33
N TRP A 118 4.96 0.90 -7.23
CA TRP A 118 3.56 0.75 -6.83
C TRP A 118 3.39 0.82 -5.31
N LEU A 119 4.39 0.37 -4.55
CA LEU A 119 4.42 0.41 -3.08
C LEU A 119 5.73 1.03 -2.58
N PRO A 120 5.73 1.68 -1.40
CA PRO A 120 6.97 2.11 -0.75
C PRO A 120 7.75 0.91 -0.17
N SER A 121 9.04 1.13 0.08
CA SER A 121 9.95 0.16 0.72
C SER A 121 10.55 0.73 2.00
N ALA A 122 10.78 -0.11 3.01
CA ALA A 122 11.54 0.25 4.20
C ALA A 122 12.19 -0.99 4.83
N PRO A 123 13.54 -1.09 4.92
CA PRO A 123 14.52 -0.22 4.27
C PRO A 123 14.35 -0.16 2.74
N GLN A 124 14.69 1.00 2.13
CA GLN A 124 14.51 1.22 0.69
C GLN A 124 15.59 0.56 -0.17
N LEU A 125 16.82 0.55 0.32
CA LEU A 125 18.00 0.08 -0.40
C LEU A 125 18.78 -0.86 0.52
N GLY A 126 19.50 -1.82 -0.05
CA GLY A 126 20.43 -2.70 0.67
C GLY A 126 21.71 -1.99 1.17
N ARG A 127 21.71 -0.66 1.27
CA ARG A 127 22.86 0.17 1.68
C ARG A 127 22.41 1.49 2.31
N ASN A 128 23.33 2.18 2.98
CA ASN A 128 23.06 3.50 3.53
C ASN A 128 22.83 4.53 2.40
N PRO A 129 21.63 5.15 2.30
CA PRO A 129 21.31 6.08 1.22
C PRO A 129 22.14 7.36 1.25
N LEU A 130 22.74 7.73 2.40
CA LEU A 130 23.56 8.94 2.51
C LEU A 130 24.92 8.82 1.80
N GLY A 131 25.38 7.59 1.52
CA GLY A 131 26.62 7.34 0.79
C GLY A 131 26.52 7.54 -0.73
N ILE A 132 25.29 7.60 -1.27
CA ILE A 132 25.04 7.59 -2.73
C ILE A 132 25.66 8.80 -3.41
N LYS A 133 25.55 10.00 -2.80
CA LYS A 133 26.12 11.23 -3.38
C LYS A 133 27.63 11.13 -3.56
N ALA A 134 28.34 10.68 -2.54
CA ALA A 134 29.80 10.56 -2.58
C ALA A 134 30.26 9.51 -3.60
N GLU A 135 29.50 8.42 -3.79
CA GLU A 135 29.78 7.43 -4.82
C GLU A 135 29.53 7.97 -6.24
N ALA A 136 28.43 8.71 -6.43
CA ALA A 136 28.11 9.34 -7.71
C ALA A 136 29.18 10.35 -8.12
N ASP A 137 29.66 11.17 -7.18
CA ASP A 137 30.73 12.15 -7.41
C ASP A 137 32.03 11.48 -7.87
N LYS A 138 32.41 10.37 -7.25
CA LYS A 138 33.60 9.59 -7.65
C LYS A 138 33.46 8.98 -9.05
N ALA A 139 32.23 8.67 -9.47
CA ALA A 139 31.93 8.12 -10.78
C ALA A 139 31.73 9.20 -11.87
N GLY A 140 31.73 10.49 -11.50
CA GLY A 140 31.41 11.58 -12.43
C GLY A 140 29.95 11.57 -12.91
N LEU A 141 29.03 11.00 -12.11
CA LEU A 141 27.60 10.89 -12.42
C LEU A 141 26.76 11.70 -11.42
N SER A 142 25.52 12.04 -11.77
CA SER A 142 24.55 12.51 -10.77
C SER A 142 24.07 11.35 -9.87
N PRO A 143 23.58 11.63 -8.63
CA PRO A 143 23.05 10.59 -7.74
C PRO A 143 21.90 9.76 -8.33
N THR A 144 21.12 10.35 -9.25
CA THR A 144 20.00 9.69 -9.93
C THR A 144 20.43 8.79 -11.08
N GLU A 145 21.60 9.03 -11.68
CA GLU A 145 22.17 8.21 -12.75
C GLU A 145 23.04 7.08 -12.23
N LEU A 146 23.47 7.15 -10.96
CA LEU A 146 24.28 6.10 -10.35
C LEU A 146 23.45 4.79 -10.31
N PRO A 147 23.92 3.71 -10.95
CA PRO A 147 23.16 2.46 -10.98
C PRO A 147 23.00 1.88 -9.56
N PRO A 148 21.83 1.30 -9.24
CA PRO A 148 21.66 0.60 -7.98
C PRO A 148 22.65 -0.57 -7.92
N ARG A 149 23.43 -0.65 -6.83
CA ARG A 149 24.26 -1.84 -6.57
C ARG A 149 23.33 -3.01 -6.28
N ARG A 150 23.53 -4.12 -7.00
CA ARG A 150 22.86 -5.40 -6.72
C ARG A 150 23.25 -5.91 -5.34
#